data_AF-A0A7S1V6K8-F1
#
_entry.id   AF-A0A7S1V6K8-F1
#
_cell.length_a   1.000
_cell.length_b   1.000
_cell.length_c   1.000
_cell.angle_alpha   90.00
_cell.angle_beta   90.00
_cell.angle_gamma   90.00
#
_symmetry.space_group_name_H-M   'P 1'
#
loop_
_entity.id
_entity.type
_entity.pdbx_description
1 polymer ?
#
loop_
_entity_poly.entity_id
_entity_poly.type
_entity_poly.pdbx_seq_one_letter_code
_entity_poly.pdbx_strand_id
1 'polypeptide(L)'
;AAPSAGSPPVITGQLGFDGAPASPPRLVVALRNTTVLSVAAGGAHSIVATRAGAYTFGDNAEGQLGRRTSEATQPPWLADATPTVVLADRTIVSCAAGWHHSLLVTSEGDVYGAGLNTSGALGVAGVQATA
;
A
#
# COMPACT_ATOMS: atom_id res chain seq x y z
N ALA A 1 -19.55 -34.73 -11.57
CA ALA A 1 -18.24 -34.17 -11.18
C ALA A 1 -18.46 -32.73 -10.77
N ALA A 2 -18.23 -32.38 -9.50
CA ALA A 2 -18.30 -31.00 -9.05
C ALA A 2 -17.14 -30.20 -9.70
N PRO A 3 -17.34 -28.94 -10.11
CA PRO A 3 -16.24 -28.11 -10.58
C PRO A 3 -15.20 -28.01 -9.47
N SER A 4 -13.93 -28.22 -9.83
CA SER A 4 -12.80 -27.95 -8.95
C SER A 4 -12.94 -26.52 -8.43
N ALA A 5 -13.08 -26.37 -7.11
CA ALA A 5 -13.05 -25.07 -6.47
C ALA A 5 -11.69 -24.43 -6.79
N GLY A 6 -11.67 -23.57 -7.81
CA GLY A 6 -10.54 -22.68 -8.05
C GLY A 6 -10.28 -21.93 -6.76
N SER A 7 -9.01 -21.79 -6.38
CA SER A 7 -8.60 -20.99 -5.23
C SER A 7 -9.40 -19.68 -5.22
N PRO A 8 -9.97 -19.27 -4.06
CA PRO A 8 -10.72 -18.03 -4.01
C PRO A 8 -9.86 -16.91 -4.60
N PRO A 9 -10.45 -15.98 -5.38
CA PRO A 9 -9.68 -14.87 -5.93
C PRO A 9 -8.92 -14.20 -4.78
N VAL A 10 -7.60 -14.07 -4.92
CA VAL A 10 -6.80 -13.33 -3.93
C VAL A 10 -7.20 -11.88 -4.07
N ILE A 11 -8.07 -11.42 -3.17
CA ILE A 11 -8.55 -10.06 -3.16
C ILE A 11 -7.47 -9.25 -2.45
N THR A 12 -6.55 -8.72 -3.25
CA THR A 12 -5.35 -8.05 -2.74
C THR A 12 -5.65 -6.71 -2.06
N GLY A 13 -6.91 -6.26 -1.97
CA GLY A 13 -7.31 -5.10 -1.16
C GLY A 13 -6.84 -3.76 -1.73
N GLN A 14 -6.23 -3.72 -2.93
CA GLN A 14 -5.59 -2.51 -3.48
C GLN A 14 -6.56 -1.39 -3.85
N LEU A 15 -7.87 -1.63 -3.74
CA LEU A 15 -8.91 -0.62 -3.96
C LEU A 15 -9.32 0.12 -2.67
N GLY A 16 -8.80 -0.28 -1.50
CA GLY A 16 -9.09 0.40 -0.25
C GLY A 16 -10.40 -0.03 0.41
N PHE A 17 -10.96 -1.17 -0.02
CA PHE A 17 -12.13 -1.83 0.55
C PHE A 17 -12.10 -3.33 0.24
N ASP A 18 -12.97 -4.07 0.94
CA ASP A 18 -13.09 -5.50 0.84
C ASP A 18 -13.72 -5.97 -0.49
N GLY A 19 -13.07 -6.98 -1.07
CA GLY A 19 -13.75 -8.16 -1.59
C GLY A 19 -14.50 -8.09 -2.93
N ALA A 20 -14.82 -6.91 -3.45
CA ALA A 20 -15.71 -6.81 -4.61
C ALA A 20 -15.04 -6.04 -5.75
N PRO A 21 -15.10 -6.54 -7.00
CA PRO A 21 -14.88 -5.73 -8.18
C PRO A 21 -15.80 -4.51 -8.12
N ALA A 22 -15.24 -3.31 -8.03
CA ALA A 22 -16.02 -2.09 -7.91
C ALA A 22 -16.28 -1.49 -9.29
N SER A 23 -17.38 -1.92 -9.89
CA SER A 23 -18.02 -1.20 -11.00
C SER A 23 -19.46 -0.91 -10.60
N PRO A 24 -19.88 0.38 -10.50
CA PRO A 24 -19.15 1.62 -10.81
C PRO A 24 -18.10 2.04 -9.74
N PRO A 25 -17.33 3.13 -9.96
CA PRO A 25 -16.39 3.66 -8.96
C PRO A 25 -17.04 3.84 -7.59
N ARG A 26 -16.34 3.39 -6.54
CA ARG A 26 -16.80 3.45 -5.14
C ARG A 26 -15.93 4.42 -4.35
N LEU A 27 -16.56 5.23 -3.49
CA LEU A 27 -15.83 6.05 -2.52
C LEU A 27 -15.08 5.14 -1.53
N VAL A 28 -13.77 5.36 -1.41
CA VAL A 28 -12.96 4.79 -0.34
C VAL A 28 -13.28 5.55 0.95
N VAL A 29 -14.27 5.06 1.70
CA VAL A 29 -14.82 5.76 2.87
C VAL A 29 -13.75 6.08 3.92
N ALA A 30 -12.74 5.23 4.06
CA ALA A 30 -11.60 5.44 4.96
C ALA A 30 -10.77 6.70 4.64
N LEU A 31 -10.84 7.21 3.40
CA LEU A 31 -10.14 8.41 2.95
C LEU A 31 -11.07 9.61 2.77
N ARG A 32 -12.32 9.51 3.26
CA ARG A 32 -13.27 10.60 3.14
C ARG A 32 -12.81 11.82 3.94
N ASN A 33 -12.93 13.00 3.35
CA ASN A 33 -12.48 14.29 3.91
C ASN A 33 -10.95 14.41 4.06
N THR A 34 -10.18 13.50 3.49
CA THR A 34 -8.73 13.61 3.41
C THR A 34 -8.33 14.47 2.23
N THR A 35 -7.43 15.45 2.44
CA THR A 35 -6.85 16.23 1.33
C THR A 35 -5.78 15.40 0.64
N VAL A 36 -6.13 14.82 -0.50
CA VAL A 36 -5.23 14.02 -1.33
C VAL A 36 -4.39 14.94 -2.22
N LEU A 37 -3.07 14.73 -2.21
CA LEU A 37 -2.09 15.47 -3.00
C LEU A 37 -1.62 14.69 -4.23
N SER A 38 -1.45 13.37 -4.09
CA SER A 38 -1.01 12.48 -5.17
C SER A 38 -1.46 11.05 -4.89
N VAL A 39 -1.56 10.23 -5.93
CA VAL A 39 -1.85 8.79 -5.82
C VAL A 39 -0.92 8.01 -6.73
N ALA A 40 -0.55 6.80 -6.30
CA ALA A 40 0.20 5.85 -7.11
C ALA A 40 -0.42 4.46 -6.97
N ALA A 41 -0.52 3.74 -8.09
CA ALA A 41 -0.97 2.35 -8.14
C ALA A 41 0.20 1.48 -8.62
N GLY A 42 0.62 0.55 -7.77
CA GLY A 42 1.64 -0.45 -8.08
C GLY A 42 1.03 -1.74 -8.63
N GLY A 43 1.80 -2.83 -8.60
CA GLY A 43 1.35 -4.13 -9.11
C GLY A 43 0.12 -4.68 -8.38
N ALA A 44 0.14 -4.63 -7.05
CA ALA A 44 -0.96 -5.09 -6.20
C ALA A 44 -1.17 -4.23 -4.95
N HIS A 45 -0.68 -2.98 -4.95
CA HIS A 45 -0.84 -2.04 -3.84
C HIS A 45 -1.07 -0.62 -4.33
N SER A 46 -1.58 0.23 -3.44
CA SER A 46 -1.89 1.62 -3.72
C SER A 46 -1.33 2.53 -2.63
N ILE A 47 -0.95 3.74 -3.04
CA ILE A 47 -0.43 4.80 -2.19
C ILE A 47 -1.28 6.05 -2.41
N VAL A 48 -1.66 6.72 -1.33
CA VAL A 48 -2.34 8.02 -1.36
C VAL A 48 -1.54 9.00 -0.51
N ALA A 49 -0.89 9.95 -1.16
CA ALA A 49 -0.11 11.01 -0.52
C ALA A 49 -1.02 12.13 -0.02
N THR A 50 -0.79 12.60 1.21
CA THR A 50 -1.62 13.61 1.87
C THR A 50 -0.78 14.59 2.68
N ARG A 51 -1.42 15.62 3.25
CA ARG A 51 -0.76 16.57 4.16
C ARG A 51 -0.38 15.98 5.52
N ALA A 52 -1.01 14.87 5.92
CA ALA A 52 -0.85 14.27 7.25
C ALA A 52 -0.12 12.91 7.22
N GLY A 53 0.44 12.53 6.08
CA GLY A 53 1.13 11.26 5.85
C GLY A 53 0.76 10.66 4.50
N ALA A 54 1.14 9.40 4.29
CA ALA A 54 0.68 8.60 3.16
C ALA A 54 -0.23 7.47 3.65
N TYR A 55 -1.30 7.17 2.94
CA TYR A 55 -2.08 5.96 3.17
C TYR A 55 -1.64 4.87 2.21
N THR A 56 -1.37 3.68 2.75
CA THR A 56 -0.98 2.50 1.96
C THR A 56 -1.95 1.35 2.25
N PHE A 57 -2.35 0.67 1.18
CA PHE A 57 -3.27 -0.46 1.22
C PHE A 57 -3.02 -1.38 0.02
N GLY A 58 -3.35 -2.66 0.20
CA GLY A 58 -3.15 -3.67 -0.81
C GLY A 58 -2.28 -4.83 -0.34
N ASP A 59 -1.57 -5.43 -1.29
CA ASP A 59 -0.55 -6.44 -1.02
C ASP A 59 0.66 -5.84 -0.28
N ASN A 60 1.16 -6.61 0.68
CA ASN A 60 2.31 -6.25 1.50
C ASN A 60 3.31 -7.42 1.66
N ALA A 61 3.25 -8.42 0.79
CA ALA A 61 4.11 -9.62 0.89
C ALA A 61 5.61 -9.30 0.93
N GLU A 62 6.04 -8.19 0.30
CA GLU A 62 7.42 -7.73 0.25
C GLU A 62 7.68 -6.50 1.13
N GLY A 63 6.71 -6.10 1.97
CA GLY A 63 6.80 -4.89 2.80
C GLY A 63 6.57 -3.58 2.04
N GLN A 64 6.00 -3.63 0.83
CA GLN A 64 5.81 -2.46 -0.05
C GLN A 64 4.85 -1.41 0.51
N LEU A 65 4.03 -1.74 1.52
CA LEU A 65 3.17 -0.76 2.20
C LEU A 65 3.94 0.11 3.22
N GLY A 66 5.20 -0.23 3.54
CA GLY A 66 6.03 0.53 4.48
C GLY A 66 5.62 0.39 5.95
N ARG A 67 4.90 -0.68 6.29
CA ARG A 67 4.44 -1.01 7.65
C ARG A 67 4.36 -2.52 7.83
N ARG A 68 4.37 -2.97 9.09
CA ARG A 68 4.14 -4.37 9.43
C ARG A 68 2.70 -4.77 9.09
N THR A 69 2.52 -5.96 8.51
CA THR A 69 1.21 -6.59 8.37
C THR A 69 0.71 -7.00 9.76
N SER A 70 -0.56 -6.72 10.05
CA SER A 70 -1.20 -7.22 11.26
C SER A 70 -1.53 -8.72 11.08
N GLU A 71 -0.55 -9.60 11.33
CA GLU A 71 -0.72 -11.06 11.22
C GLU A 71 -1.77 -11.65 12.20
N ALA A 72 -2.14 -10.92 13.25
CA ALA A 72 -2.86 -11.49 14.38
C ALA A 72 -4.40 -11.57 14.22
N THR A 73 -5.00 -10.87 13.24
CA THR A 73 -6.48 -10.70 13.24
C THR A 73 -7.16 -10.77 11.89
N GLN A 74 -6.43 -10.88 10.78
CA GLN A 74 -7.05 -10.91 9.44
C GLN A 74 -6.78 -12.24 8.73
N PRO A 75 -7.76 -12.80 8.01
CA PRO A 75 -7.52 -13.94 7.15
C PRO A 75 -6.43 -13.61 6.12
N PRO A 76 -5.58 -14.58 5.73
CA PRO A 76 -4.45 -14.32 4.82
C PRO A 76 -4.85 -13.79 3.43
N TRP A 77 -6.11 -13.92 3.05
CA TRP A 77 -6.68 -13.36 1.81
C TRP A 77 -7.30 -11.98 1.98
N LEU A 78 -7.38 -11.44 3.21
CA LEU A 78 -7.73 -10.06 3.49
C LEU A 78 -6.43 -9.29 3.74
N ALA A 79 -5.57 -9.30 2.72
CA ALA A 79 -4.41 -8.42 2.66
C ALA A 79 -4.89 -6.99 2.93
N ASP A 80 -4.10 -6.23 3.70
CA ASP A 80 -4.25 -4.87 4.20
C ASP A 80 -5.16 -3.92 3.38
N ALA A 81 -6.45 -4.23 3.31
CA ALA A 81 -7.40 -3.61 2.39
C ALA A 81 -7.88 -2.25 2.91
N THR A 82 -7.69 -1.99 4.20
CA THR A 82 -8.02 -0.72 4.82
C THR A 82 -6.84 0.24 4.64
N PRO A 83 -7.05 1.41 4.00
CA PRO A 83 -6.04 2.46 3.94
C PRO A 83 -5.51 2.79 5.33
N THR A 84 -4.22 2.59 5.53
CA THR A 84 -3.55 2.81 6.83
C THR A 84 -2.44 3.81 6.63
N VAL A 85 -2.33 4.77 7.55
CA VAL A 85 -1.35 5.84 7.47
C VAL A 85 0.07 5.34 7.80
N VAL A 86 1.04 5.80 7.02
CA VAL A 86 2.48 5.71 7.26
C VAL A 86 3.08 7.12 7.16
N LEU A 87 4.23 7.32 7.81
CA LEU A 87 4.88 8.64 7.90
C LEU A 87 3.91 9.72 8.43
N ALA A 88 3.20 9.41 9.52
CA ALA A 88 2.27 10.34 10.15
C ALA A 88 2.97 11.67 10.47
N ASP A 89 2.18 12.75 10.42
CA ASP A 89 2.62 14.14 10.65
C ASP A 89 3.63 14.69 9.63
N ARG A 90 3.86 13.97 8.51
CA ARG A 90 4.65 14.45 7.37
C ARG A 90 3.78 14.75 6.17
N THR A 91 3.97 15.91 5.55
CA THR A 91 3.32 16.19 4.25
C THR A 91 4.04 15.43 3.16
N ILE A 92 3.33 14.52 2.49
CA ILE A 92 3.84 13.76 1.34
C ILE A 92 3.40 14.47 0.06
N VAL A 93 4.37 14.96 -0.71
CA VAL A 93 4.11 15.78 -1.91
C VAL A 93 4.15 14.97 -3.20
N SER A 94 4.79 13.80 -3.19
CA SER A 94 4.84 12.90 -4.34
C SER A 94 4.99 11.45 -3.90
N CYS A 95 4.48 10.53 -4.71
CA CYS A 95 4.61 9.10 -4.49
C CYS A 95 4.73 8.36 -5.83
N ALA A 96 5.42 7.22 -5.81
CA ALA A 96 5.51 6.29 -6.92
C ALA A 96 5.43 4.85 -6.40
N ALA A 97 4.85 3.97 -7.20
CA ALA A 97 4.66 2.56 -6.85
C ALA A 97 5.11 1.68 -8.03
N GLY A 98 6.04 0.77 -7.75
CA GLY A 98 6.45 -0.30 -8.67
C GLY A 98 5.64 -1.58 -8.45
N TRP A 99 6.16 -2.70 -8.95
CA TRP A 99 5.52 -4.00 -8.74
C TRP A 99 5.48 -4.39 -7.25
N HIS A 100 6.62 -4.27 -6.58
CA HIS A 100 6.81 -4.67 -5.17
C HIS A 100 7.56 -3.61 -4.35
N HIS A 101 7.55 -2.35 -4.78
CA HIS A 101 8.18 -1.27 -4.01
C HIS A 101 7.41 0.04 -4.12
N SER A 102 7.66 0.92 -3.15
CA SER A 102 7.06 2.24 -2.98
C SER A 102 8.13 3.28 -2.75
N LEU A 103 7.93 4.47 -3.30
CA LEU A 103 8.74 5.66 -3.06
C LEU A 103 7.83 6.80 -2.63
N LEU A 104 8.25 7.55 -1.60
CA LEU A 104 7.51 8.67 -1.01
C LEU A 104 8.45 9.86 -0.86
N VAL A 105 8.00 11.06 -1.24
CA VAL A 105 8.76 12.30 -1.11
C VAL A 105 8.02 13.24 -0.16
N THR A 106 8.70 13.74 0.87
CA THR A 106 8.15 14.72 1.81
C THR A 106 8.27 16.14 1.27
N SER A 107 7.52 17.08 1.85
CA SER A 107 7.68 18.51 1.57
C SER A 107 9.05 19.08 1.97
N GLU A 108 9.79 18.36 2.82
CA GLU A 108 11.14 18.73 3.26
C GLU A 108 12.22 18.25 2.28
N GLY A 109 11.85 17.44 1.28
CA GLY A 109 12.76 16.87 0.29
C GLY A 109 13.31 15.49 0.66
N ASP A 110 12.90 14.92 1.79
CA ASP A 110 13.27 13.56 2.18
C ASP A 110 12.60 12.53 1.26
N VAL A 111 13.35 11.47 0.92
CA VAL A 111 12.85 10.35 0.11
C VAL A 111 12.86 9.08 0.95
N TYR A 112 11.71 8.41 1.01
CA TYR A 112 11.52 7.14 1.69
C TYR A 112 11.23 6.04 0.67
N GLY A 113 11.83 4.86 0.88
CA GLY A 113 11.56 3.66 0.09
C GLY A 113 11.05 2.51 0.97
N ALA A 114 10.13 1.72 0.44
CA ALA A 114 9.62 0.50 1.07
C ALA A 114 9.41 -0.61 0.06
N GLY A 115 9.55 -1.88 0.47
CA GLY A 115 9.31 -3.04 -0.38
C GLY A 115 10.56 -3.85 -0.74
N LEU A 116 10.46 -4.63 -1.81
CA LEU A 116 11.50 -5.51 -2.30
C LEU A 116 12.73 -4.71 -2.77
N ASN A 117 13.89 -5.00 -2.19
CA ASN A 117 15.15 -4.32 -2.53
C ASN A 117 16.21 -5.25 -3.16
N THR A 118 15.83 -6.42 -3.68
CA THR A 118 16.78 -7.42 -4.22
C THR A 118 17.57 -6.92 -5.42
N SER A 119 17.03 -5.96 -6.19
CA SER A 119 17.72 -5.30 -7.32
C SER A 119 18.30 -3.92 -6.97
N GLY A 120 18.32 -3.53 -5.70
CA GLY A 120 18.74 -2.18 -5.27
C GLY A 120 17.76 -1.07 -5.64
N ALA A 121 16.51 -1.40 -5.99
CA ALA A 121 15.50 -0.45 -6.47
C ALA A 121 15.14 0.64 -5.44
N LEU A 122 15.44 0.44 -4.16
CA LEU A 122 15.20 1.45 -3.11
C LEU A 122 16.36 2.45 -2.95
N GLY A 123 17.47 2.29 -3.68
CA GLY A 123 18.63 3.18 -3.58
C GLY A 123 19.39 3.12 -2.25
N VAL A 124 19.01 2.21 -1.34
CA VAL A 124 19.73 1.93 -0.09
C VAL A 124 20.56 0.66 -0.23
N ALA A 125 21.82 0.72 0.21
CA ALA A 125 22.74 -0.41 0.21
C ALA A 125 22.37 -1.41 1.29
N GLY A 126 21.37 -2.29 1.06
CA GLY A 126 21.15 -3.54 1.79
C GLY A 126 21.08 -3.51 3.33
N VAL A 127 20.98 -2.35 3.99
CA VAL A 127 20.87 -2.30 5.45
C VAL A 127 19.41 -2.45 5.83
N GLN A 128 19.07 -3.59 6.46
CA GLN A 128 17.81 -3.73 7.17
C GLN A 128 17.73 -2.61 8.21
N ALA A 129 16.78 -1.69 8.04
CA ALA A 129 16.44 -0.75 9.09
C ALA A 129 15.78 -1.54 10.22
N THR A 130 16.59 -2.01 11.17
CA THR A 130 16.12 -2.43 12.48
C THR A 130 15.71 -1.18 13.25
N ALA A 131 14.42 -1.06 13.55
CA ALA A 131 13.89 -0.35 14.70
C ALA A 131 12.80 -1.22 15.32
#